data_AF-A0A3P7LKW4-F1
#
_entry.id   AF-A0A3P7LKW4-F1
#
_cell.length_a   1.000
_cell.length_b   1.000
_cell.length_c   1.000
_cell.angle_alpha   90.00
_cell.angle_beta   90.00
_cell.angle_gamma   90.00
#
_symmetry.space_group_name_H-M   'P 1'
#
loop_
_entity.id
_entity.type
_entity.pdbx_description
1 polymer ?
#
loop_
_entity_poly.entity_id
_entity_poly.type
_entity_poly.pdbx_seq_one_letter_code
_entity_poly.pdbx_strand_id
1 'polypeptide(L)'
;MDTLVIPVDFADPYIGGEFLRFGNVQEELMCCMQPEILSGRLFMERLLPREAALVIGAERFCSCRGYARDLVWAEDFREADHGSAR
;
A
#
# COMPACT_ATOMS: atom_id res chain seq x y z
N MET A 1 7.86 -26.08 1.96
CA MET A 1 8.22 -25.10 0.91
C MET A 1 7.40 -23.88 1.23
N ASP A 2 8.03 -22.87 1.82
CA ASP A 2 7.35 -21.62 2.12
C ASP A 2 7.18 -20.87 0.80
N THR A 3 5.94 -20.82 0.31
CA THR A 3 5.61 -20.03 -0.88
C THR A 3 5.71 -18.55 -0.53
N LEU A 4 6.62 -17.84 -1.19
CA LEU A 4 6.64 -16.38 -1.19
C LEU A 4 5.33 -15.88 -1.82
N VAL A 5 4.56 -15.09 -1.05
CA VAL A 5 3.34 -14.43 -1.54
C VAL A 5 3.67 -12.97 -1.80
N ILE A 6 3.46 -12.52 -3.04
CA ILE A 6 3.64 -11.11 -3.41
C ILE A 6 2.25 -10.46 -3.50
N PRO A 7 1.91 -9.53 -2.59
CA PRO A 7 0.67 -8.77 -2.71
C PRO A 7 0.70 -7.88 -3.95
N VAL A 8 -0.42 -7.82 -4.67
CA VAL A 8 -0.56 -6.99 -5.89
C VAL A 8 -1.36 -5.74 -5.57
N ASP A 9 -0.86 -4.59 -6.01
CA ASP A 9 -1.56 -3.31 -6.00
C ASP A 9 -2.32 -3.10 -7.31
N PHE A 10 -3.59 -2.70 -7.23
CA PHE A 10 -4.39 -2.26 -8.37
C PHE A 10 -4.16 -0.76 -8.58
N ALA A 11 -2.93 -0.43 -8.95
CA ALA A 11 -2.42 0.93 -8.92
C ALA A 11 -2.93 1.82 -10.07
N ASP A 12 -3.08 3.10 -9.74
CA ASP A 12 -3.02 4.21 -10.71
C ASP A 12 -1.60 4.33 -11.30
N PRO A 13 -1.43 4.87 -12.52
CA PRO A 13 -0.11 5.14 -13.07
C PRO A 13 0.79 6.04 -12.20
N TYR A 14 0.22 6.85 -11.30
CA TYR A 14 0.96 7.59 -10.28
C TYR A 14 0.86 6.87 -8.93
N ILE A 15 1.96 6.27 -8.48
CA ILE A 15 2.03 5.48 -7.23
C ILE A 15 1.25 6.13 -6.07
N GLY A 16 0.33 5.41 -5.45
CA GLY A 16 -0.56 5.90 -4.39
C GLY A 16 -1.79 6.67 -4.86
N GLY A 17 -2.15 6.60 -6.13
CA GLY A 17 -3.42 7.06 -6.70
C GLY A 17 -3.97 8.40 -6.18
N GLU A 18 -5.18 8.39 -5.65
CA GLU A 18 -5.81 9.60 -5.10
C GLU A 18 -5.70 9.65 -3.56
N PHE A 19 -4.71 8.96 -2.96
CA PHE A 19 -4.53 8.86 -1.50
C PHE A 19 -4.48 10.22 -0.80
N LEU A 20 -3.71 11.16 -1.35
CA LEU A 20 -3.58 12.52 -0.78
C LEU A 20 -4.79 13.42 -1.09
N ARG A 21 -5.88 12.86 -1.64
CA ARG A 21 -7.08 13.59 -2.04
C ARG A 21 -8.34 12.94 -1.45
N PHE A 22 -8.91 11.96 -2.15
CA PHE A 22 -10.20 11.35 -1.81
C PHE A 22 -10.28 9.84 -2.09
N GLY A 23 -9.20 9.24 -2.61
CA GLY A 23 -9.14 7.82 -2.88
C GLY A 23 -9.18 7.03 -1.58
N ASN A 24 -10.02 5.98 -1.55
CA ASN A 24 -10.21 5.11 -0.39
C ASN A 24 -10.49 3.66 -0.87
N VAL A 25 -9.93 3.27 -2.01
CA VAL A 25 -10.06 1.92 -2.58
C VAL A 25 -8.77 1.14 -2.32
N GLN A 26 -8.50 0.08 -3.10
CA GLN A 26 -7.46 -0.90 -2.76
C GLN A 26 -6.04 -0.31 -2.68
N GLU A 27 -5.62 0.52 -3.65
CA GLU A 27 -4.31 1.18 -3.65
C GLU A 27 -4.16 2.14 -2.45
N GLU A 28 -5.17 2.98 -2.21
CA GLU A 28 -5.11 3.93 -1.10
C GLU A 28 -5.16 3.24 0.25
N LEU A 29 -5.89 2.13 0.36
CA LEU A 29 -5.89 1.29 1.54
C LEU A 29 -4.50 0.67 1.79
N MET A 30 -3.82 0.21 0.75
CA MET A 30 -2.44 -0.28 0.84
C MET A 30 -1.49 0.82 1.32
N CYS A 31 -1.59 2.04 0.76
CA CYS A 31 -0.81 3.19 1.20
C CYS A 31 -1.16 3.64 2.62
N CYS A 32 -2.42 3.51 3.05
CA CYS A 32 -2.85 3.84 4.41
C CYS A 32 -2.17 2.93 5.43
N MET A 33 -2.13 1.63 5.15
CA MET A 33 -1.51 0.63 6.03
C MET A 33 0.02 0.64 5.97
N GLN A 34 0.60 0.96 4.80
CA GLN A 34 2.04 1.00 4.53
C GLN A 34 2.44 2.38 3.95
N PRO A 35 2.41 3.46 4.76
CA PRO A 35 2.62 4.83 4.29
C PRO A 35 4.00 5.08 3.65
N GLU A 36 4.99 4.23 3.89
CA GLU A 36 6.32 4.31 3.28
C GLU A 36 6.26 4.18 1.73
N ILE A 37 5.22 3.54 1.19
CA ILE A 37 4.97 3.47 -0.26
C ILE A 37 4.86 4.87 -0.87
N LEU A 38 4.31 5.84 -0.13
CA LEU A 38 4.11 7.22 -0.60
C LEU A 38 5.42 7.97 -0.82
N SER A 39 6.54 7.50 -0.26
CA SER A 39 7.86 8.06 -0.58
C SER A 39 8.13 8.03 -2.08
N GLY A 40 7.62 7.02 -2.80
CA GLY A 40 7.70 6.91 -4.26
C GLY A 40 7.12 8.13 -4.99
N ARG A 41 6.10 8.80 -4.44
CA ARG A 41 5.53 10.02 -5.05
C ARG A 41 6.54 11.17 -5.17
N LEU A 42 7.60 11.16 -4.37
CA LEU A 42 8.60 12.22 -4.40
C LEU A 42 9.53 12.12 -5.62
N PHE A 43 9.71 10.93 -6.19
CA PHE A 43 10.75 10.68 -7.18
C PHE A 43 10.36 9.78 -8.35
N MET A 44 9.22 9.09 -8.28
CA MET A 44 8.72 8.27 -9.38
C MET A 44 7.82 9.09 -10.30
N GLU A 45 8.14 9.06 -11.59
CA GLU A 45 7.25 9.56 -12.63
C GLU A 45 6.08 8.59 -12.89
N ARG A 46 5.11 9.02 -13.70
CA ARG A 46 3.97 8.20 -14.11
C ARG A 46 4.44 6.93 -14.82
N LEU A 47 4.00 5.78 -14.34
CA LEU A 47 4.24 4.49 -15.00
C LEU A 47 3.61 4.45 -16.40
N LEU A 48 4.39 4.02 -17.38
CA LEU A 48 3.93 3.76 -18.74
C LEU A 48 3.28 2.37 -18.86
N PRO A 49 2.55 2.06 -19.95
CA PRO A 49 1.79 0.80 -20.08
C PRO A 49 2.60 -0.52 -20.01
N ARG A 50 3.94 -0.45 -19.97
CA ARG A 50 4.84 -1.62 -19.88
C ARG A 50 5.78 -1.53 -18.67
N GLU A 51 5.47 -0.65 -17.73
CA GLU A 51 6.24 -0.45 -16.51
C GLU A 51 5.42 -0.91 -15.30
N ALA A 52 6.13 -1.33 -14.25
CA ALA A 52 5.56 -1.71 -12.97
C ALA A 52 6.51 -1.27 -11.85
N ALA A 53 5.97 -1.01 -10.68
CA ALA A 53 6.74 -0.74 -9.47
C ALA A 53 6.76 -1.98 -8.57
N LEU A 54 7.92 -2.25 -7.97
CA LEU A 54 8.08 -3.27 -6.93
C LEU A 54 8.56 -2.59 -5.66
N VAL A 55 7.72 -2.58 -4.62
CA VAL A 55 8.06 -2.03 -3.31
C VAL A 55 8.37 -3.18 -2.35
N ILE A 56 9.58 -3.17 -1.79
CA ILE A 56 10.05 -4.19 -0.85
C ILE A 56 10.43 -3.47 0.45
N GLY A 57 10.01 -4.04 1.58
CA GLY A 57 10.39 -3.57 2.91
C GLY A 57 9.49 -2.48 3.50
N ALA A 58 8.40 -2.09 2.83
CA ALA A 58 7.44 -1.14 3.40
C ALA A 58 6.69 -1.77 4.58
N GLU A 59 6.89 -1.24 5.79
CA GLU A 59 6.28 -1.79 7.01
C GLU A 59 4.77 -1.50 7.05
N ARG A 60 4.00 -2.46 7.59
CA ARG A 60 2.59 -2.23 7.95
C ARG A 60 2.47 -1.65 9.36
N PHE A 61 1.80 -0.49 9.49
CA PHE A 61 1.66 0.23 10.76
C PHE A 61 0.26 0.19 11.38
N CYS A 62 -0.77 -0.13 10.60
CA CYS A 62 -2.15 -0.18 11.10
C CYS A 62 -2.99 -1.25 10.42
N SER A 63 -4.15 -1.50 11.02
CA SER A 63 -5.26 -2.18 10.39
C SER A 63 -6.38 -1.19 10.11
N CYS A 64 -7.12 -1.42 9.03
CA CYS A 64 -8.30 -0.64 8.67
C CYS A 64 -9.51 -1.58 8.46
N ARG A 65 -10.72 -1.03 8.57
CA ARG A 65 -11.99 -1.73 8.31
C ARG A 65 -12.82 -0.93 7.30
N GLY A 66 -13.72 -1.62 6.60
CA GLY A 66 -14.55 -0.99 5.57
C GLY A 66 -13.80 -0.78 4.25
N TYR A 67 -14.44 -0.07 3.33
CA TYR A 67 -13.93 0.19 1.98
C TYR A 67 -14.61 1.44 1.40
N ALA A 68 -13.93 2.18 0.53
CA ALA A 68 -14.42 3.41 -0.07
C ALA A 68 -14.94 4.40 0.99
N ARG A 69 -16.25 4.68 1.00
CA ARG A 69 -16.84 5.71 1.88
C ARG A 69 -16.85 5.32 3.36
N ASP A 70 -16.79 4.02 3.65
CA ASP A 70 -16.87 3.49 5.01
C ASP A 70 -15.49 3.06 5.53
N LEU A 71 -14.42 3.44 4.83
CA LEU A 71 -13.06 3.12 5.25
C LEU A 71 -12.72 3.87 6.54
N VAL A 72 -12.35 3.11 7.57
CA VAL A 72 -11.99 3.64 8.88
C VAL A 72 -10.74 2.94 9.41
N TRP A 73 -9.91 3.69 10.12
CA TRP A 73 -8.83 3.13 10.91
C TRP A 73 -9.40 2.20 11.99
N ALA A 74 -8.76 1.04 12.18
CA ALA A 74 -9.20 0.01 13.12
C ALA A 74 -8.41 0.06 14.43
N GLU A 75 -7.09 -0.10 14.30
CA GLU A 75 -6.12 -0.26 15.39
C GLU A 75 -4.70 -0.15 14.86
N ASP A 76 -3.75 0.07 15.77
CA ASP A 76 -2.32 0.00 15.48
C ASP A 76 -1.91 -1.44 15.14
N PHE A 77 -0.88 -1.57 14.30
CA PHE A 77 -0.30 -2.86 13.92
C PHE A 77 1.21 -2.77 14.01
N ARG A 78 1.84 -3.74 14.69
CA ARG A 78 3.31 -3.86 14.78
C ARG A 78 3.74 -5.07 13.99
N GLU A 79 4.16 -4.87 12.75
CA GLU A 79 4.49 -5.99 11.85
C GLU A 79 5.60 -6.89 12.42
N ALA A 80 6.57 -6.32 13.13
CA ALA A 80 7.65 -7.04 13.80
C ALA A 80 7.15 -8.15 14.76
N ASP A 81 5.99 -7.95 15.41
CA ASP A 81 5.42 -8.91 16.37
C ASP A 81 4.79 -10.14 15.68
N HIS A 82 4.54 -10.06 14.36
CA HIS A 82 3.83 -11.08 13.60
C HIS A 82 4.74 -11.99 12.76
N GLY A 83 6.06 -11.84 12.89
CA GLY A 83 7.05 -12.58 12.11
C GLY A 83 7.14 -12.06 10.68
N SER A 84 8.29 -11.51 10.32
CA SER A 84 8.54 -11.03 8.95
C SER A 84 8.65 -12.22 7.98
N ALA A 85 7.52 -12.65 7.44
CA ALA A 85 7.49 -13.45 6.23
C ALA A 85 7.33 -12.50 5.03
N ARG A 86 8.43 -11.81 4.68
CA ARG A 86 8.60 -11.18 3.38
C ARG A 86 9.89 -11.70 2.76
#